data_AF-A0A3D6D3W7-F1
#
_entry.id   AF-A0A3D6D3W7-F1
#
_cell.length_a   1.000
_cell.length_b   1.000
_cell.length_c   1.000
_cell.angle_alpha   90.00
_cell.angle_beta   90.00
_cell.angle_gamma   90.00
#
_symmetry.space_group_name_H-M   'P 1'
#
loop_
_entity.id
_entity.type
_entity.pdbx_description
1 polymer ?
#
loop_
_entity_poly.entity_id
_entity_poly.type
_entity_poly.pdbx_seq_one_letter_code
_entity_poly.pdbx_strand_id
1 'polypeptide(L)'
;FNQDMAYDQFVQAQLAGDLVSWGDEHTLAGTGFLAIGTKILAEQDPVKKRADIIDEQLDTLGRAFMGLSIGCARCHDHKFD
;
A
#
# COMPACT_ATOMS: atom_id res chain seq x y z
N PHE A 1 5.21 -22.90 -1.30
CA PHE A 1 4.18 -21.87 -0.95
C PHE A 1 4.27 -20.80 -2.02
N ASN A 2 3.16 -20.23 -2.54
CA ASN A 2 3.15 -19.28 -3.68
C ASN A 2 4.09 -19.67 -4.87
N GLN A 3 4.16 -20.95 -5.21
CA GLN A 3 5.08 -21.50 -6.24
C GLN A 3 6.56 -21.11 -6.07
N ASP A 4 6.99 -20.84 -4.84
CA ASP A 4 8.34 -20.42 -4.48
C ASP A 4 8.80 -19.13 -5.19
N MET A 5 7.83 -18.23 -5.43
CA MET A 5 8.07 -16.87 -5.87
C MET A 5 9.12 -16.19 -4.99
N ALA A 6 10.10 -15.54 -5.62
CA ALA A 6 11.12 -14.80 -4.90
C ALA A 6 10.50 -13.62 -4.12
N TYR A 7 11.02 -13.34 -2.94
CA TYR A 7 10.39 -12.36 -2.04
C TYR A 7 10.36 -10.94 -2.63
N ASP A 8 11.38 -10.54 -3.36
CA ASP A 8 11.43 -9.27 -4.10
C ASP A 8 10.33 -9.20 -5.16
N GLN A 9 10.08 -10.30 -5.87
CA GLN A 9 8.97 -10.38 -6.82
C GLN A 9 7.62 -10.31 -6.12
N PHE A 10 7.49 -10.96 -4.97
CA PHE A 10 6.28 -10.87 -4.13
C PHE A 10 6.03 -9.43 -3.71
N VAL A 11 7.04 -8.73 -3.16
CA VAL A 11 6.91 -7.30 -2.78
C VAL A 11 6.54 -6.45 -3.99
N GLN A 12 7.19 -6.65 -5.14
CA GLN A 12 6.91 -5.90 -6.36
C GLN A 12 5.48 -6.13 -6.87
N ALA A 13 4.97 -7.36 -6.81
CA ALA A 13 3.57 -7.65 -7.14
C ALA A 13 2.59 -6.92 -6.22
N GLN A 14 2.90 -6.78 -4.93
CA GLN A 14 2.04 -6.07 -3.97
C GLN A 14 2.02 -4.55 -4.23
N LEU A 15 3.12 -3.97 -4.69
CA LEU A 15 3.27 -2.51 -4.86
C LEU A 15 3.04 -1.99 -6.28
N ALA A 16 3.19 -2.86 -7.28
CA ALA A 16 3.23 -2.47 -8.69
C ALA A 16 2.77 -3.59 -9.62
N GLY A 17 1.95 -4.53 -9.14
CA GLY A 17 1.48 -5.68 -9.91
C GLY A 17 0.76 -5.32 -11.22
N ASP A 18 0.08 -4.18 -11.24
CA ASP A 18 -0.58 -3.59 -12.42
C ASP A 18 0.40 -2.93 -13.41
N LEU A 19 1.62 -2.62 -12.98
CA LEU A 19 2.66 -1.97 -13.78
C LEU A 19 3.70 -2.93 -14.34
N VAL A 20 3.82 -4.14 -13.77
CA VAL A 20 4.76 -5.15 -14.23
C VAL A 20 4.15 -6.04 -15.31
N SER A 21 4.95 -6.37 -16.34
CA SER A 21 4.48 -7.10 -17.52
C SER A 21 4.55 -8.63 -17.38
N TRP A 22 4.41 -9.17 -16.17
CA TRP A 22 4.55 -10.62 -15.91
C TRP A 22 3.37 -11.43 -16.47
N GLY A 23 2.24 -10.77 -16.73
CA GLY A 23 1.14 -11.33 -17.51
C GLY A 23 0.30 -12.39 -16.77
N ASP A 24 0.51 -12.57 -15.47
CA ASP A 24 -0.26 -13.50 -14.64
C ASP A 24 -1.26 -12.77 -13.73
N GLU A 25 -2.41 -13.41 -13.49
CA GLU A 25 -3.50 -12.86 -12.69
C GLU A 25 -3.13 -12.66 -11.22
N HIS A 26 -2.20 -13.48 -10.69
CA HIS A 26 -1.77 -13.37 -9.29
C HIS A 26 -0.96 -12.10 -9.05
N THR A 27 -0.13 -11.71 -10.02
CA THR A 27 0.62 -10.46 -9.97
C THR A 27 -0.31 -9.25 -9.98
N LEU A 28 -1.31 -9.23 -10.87
CA LEU A 28 -2.31 -8.17 -10.87
C LEU A 28 -3.07 -8.12 -9.54
N ALA A 29 -3.49 -9.28 -9.03
CA ALA A 29 -4.18 -9.39 -7.74
C ALA A 29 -3.32 -8.88 -6.58
N GLY A 30 -1.99 -9.00 -6.66
CA GLY A 30 -1.04 -8.46 -5.69
C GLY A 30 -1.26 -6.97 -5.41
N THR A 31 -1.53 -6.17 -6.45
CA THR A 31 -1.80 -4.73 -6.35
C THR A 31 -2.97 -4.40 -5.40
N GLY A 32 -3.89 -5.35 -5.20
CA GLY A 32 -4.99 -5.25 -4.25
C GLY A 32 -4.53 -4.97 -2.81
N PHE A 33 -3.28 -5.26 -2.47
CA PHE A 33 -2.64 -4.85 -1.21
C PHE A 33 -2.80 -3.35 -0.92
N LEU A 34 -2.67 -2.49 -1.93
CA LEU A 34 -2.81 -1.04 -1.80
C LEU A 34 -4.25 -0.59 -1.52
N ALA A 35 -5.22 -1.51 -1.55
CA ALA A 35 -6.60 -1.27 -1.18
C ALA A 35 -6.94 -1.73 0.25
N ILE A 36 -6.02 -2.43 0.94
CA ILE A 36 -6.18 -2.80 2.35
C ILE A 36 -6.29 -1.52 3.19
N GLY A 37 -7.09 -1.60 4.26
CA GLY A 37 -7.27 -0.53 5.23
C GLY A 37 -8.57 0.26 5.08
N THR A 38 -8.71 1.32 5.86
CA THR A 38 -9.96 2.09 5.93
C THR A 38 -10.12 2.96 4.68
N LYS A 39 -11.30 2.95 4.08
CA LYS A 39 -11.66 3.85 2.97
C LYS A 39 -12.91 4.64 3.33
N ILE A 40 -12.77 5.95 3.50
CA ILE A 40 -13.90 6.85 3.77
C ILE A 40 -14.64 7.14 2.46
N LEU A 41 -15.55 6.23 2.08
CA LEU A 41 -16.27 6.32 0.81
C LEU A 41 -17.17 7.56 0.71
N ALA A 42 -17.66 8.04 1.87
CA ALA A 42 -18.53 9.20 1.98
C ALA A 42 -17.81 10.56 1.86
N GLU A 43 -16.47 10.58 1.88
CA GLU A 43 -15.69 11.82 1.71
C GLU A 43 -15.96 12.41 0.31
N GLN A 44 -16.40 13.68 0.30
CA GLN A 44 -16.82 14.39 -0.91
C GLN A 44 -15.70 15.27 -1.47
N ASP A 45 -14.73 15.69 -0.64
CA ASP A 45 -13.55 16.40 -1.12
C ASP A 45 -12.60 15.41 -1.82
N PRO A 46 -12.41 15.52 -3.15
CA PRO A 46 -11.60 14.58 -3.91
C PRO A 46 -10.12 14.65 -3.54
N VAL A 47 -9.61 15.80 -3.10
CA VAL A 47 -8.21 15.98 -2.69
C VAL A 47 -7.99 15.29 -1.36
N LYS A 48 -8.88 15.54 -0.39
CA LYS A 48 -8.80 14.88 0.92
C LYS A 48 -8.98 13.37 0.79
N LYS A 49 -9.95 12.91 0.01
CA LYS A 49 -10.16 11.48 -0.26
C LYS A 49 -8.92 10.81 -0.83
N ARG A 50 -8.24 11.46 -1.78
CA ARG A 50 -6.98 10.96 -2.33
C ARG A 50 -5.87 10.92 -1.28
N ALA A 51 -5.74 11.97 -0.47
CA ALA A 51 -4.76 12.02 0.62
C ALA A 51 -5.00 10.91 1.65
N ASP A 52 -6.25 10.66 2.06
CA ASP A 52 -6.63 9.58 2.98
C ASP A 52 -6.30 8.19 2.42
N ILE A 53 -6.50 7.99 1.11
CA ILE A 53 -6.11 6.72 0.46
C ILE A 53 -4.60 6.53 0.51
N ILE A 54 -3.82 7.57 0.21
CA ILE A 54 -2.35 7.52 0.23
C ILE A 54 -1.84 7.28 1.66
N ASP A 55 -2.42 7.95 2.65
CA ASP A 55 -2.06 7.78 4.06
C ASP A 55 -2.26 6.32 4.53
N GLU A 56 -3.41 5.72 4.19
CA GLU A 56 -3.68 4.31 4.52
C GLU A 56 -2.72 3.35 3.80
N GLN A 57 -2.34 3.65 2.55
CA GLN A 57 -1.34 2.88 1.80
C GLN A 57 0.04 2.94 2.46
N LEU A 58 0.46 4.12 2.92
CA LEU A 58 1.73 4.32 3.62
C LEU A 58 1.76 3.61 4.97
N ASP A 59 0.68 3.67 5.75
CA ASP A 59 0.59 2.96 7.04
C ASP A 59 0.62 1.43 6.84
N THR A 60 -0.16 0.92 5.89
CA THR A 60 -0.19 -0.52 5.56
C THR A 60 1.17 -1.03 5.10
N LEU A 61 1.81 -0.32 4.16
CA LEU A 61 3.15 -0.65 3.67
C LEU A 61 4.20 -0.60 4.79
N GLY A 62 4.17 0.47 5.61
CA GLY A 62 5.11 0.66 6.69
C GLY A 62 5.08 -0.48 7.69
N ARG A 63 3.87 -0.88 8.12
CA ARG A 63 3.69 -1.98 9.07
C ARG A 63 4.06 -3.33 8.47
N ALA A 64 3.62 -3.61 7.23
CA ALA A 64 3.76 -4.92 6.63
C ALA A 64 5.20 -5.23 6.19
N PHE A 65 5.90 -4.25 5.59
CA PHE A 65 7.20 -4.50 4.95
C PHE A 65 8.37 -3.89 5.71
N MET A 66 8.17 -2.80 6.47
CA MET A 66 9.25 -2.13 7.20
C MET A 66 9.21 -2.37 8.71
N GLY A 67 8.10 -2.90 9.24
CA GLY A 67 7.91 -3.02 10.70
C GLY A 67 7.84 -1.66 11.41
N LEU A 68 7.47 -0.60 10.70
CA LEU A 68 7.45 0.78 11.19
C LEU A 68 6.10 1.44 10.92
N SER A 69 5.58 2.20 11.89
CA SER A 69 4.44 3.08 11.66
C SER A 69 4.90 4.40 11.03
N ILE A 70 4.34 4.74 9.88
CA ILE A 70 4.59 6.01 9.17
C ILE A 70 3.43 7.00 9.36
N GLY A 71 2.25 6.55 9.82
CA GLY A 71 1.05 7.40 9.95
C GLY A 71 1.21 8.66 10.82
N CYS A 72 2.20 8.74 11.71
CA CYS A 72 2.51 9.97 12.44
C CYS A 72 2.91 11.14 11.52
N ALA A 73 3.56 10.83 10.39
CA ALA A 73 4.01 11.81 9.41
C ALA A 73 2.86 12.55 8.69
N ARG A 74 1.62 12.10 8.89
CA ARG A 74 0.42 12.78 8.41
C ARG A 74 0.27 14.19 9.00
N CYS A 75 0.66 14.36 10.26
CA CYS A 75 0.43 15.59 11.01
C CYS A 75 1.71 16.18 11.63
N HIS A 76 2.80 15.40 11.69
CA HIS A 76 4.06 15.80 12.31
C HIS A 76 5.22 15.55 11.35
N ASP A 77 6.27 16.36 11.42
CA ASP A 77 7.41 16.24 10.50
C ASP A 77 8.41 15.16 10.94
N HIS A 78 8.34 14.72 12.19
CA HIS A 78 9.22 13.69 12.73
C HIS A 78 8.50 12.82 13.81
N LYS A 79 9.06 11.64 14.08
CA LYS A 79 8.47 10.56 14.90
C LYS A 79 8.30 10.92 16.38
N PHE A 80 8.86 12.04 16.87
CA PHE A 80 8.92 12.37 18.30
C PHE A 80 8.41 13.79 18.61
N ASP A 81 7.60 14.34 17.72
CA ASP A 81 7.13 15.73 17.76
C ASP A 81 5.70 15.80 18.28
#